data_AF-A0A932R2P3-F1
#
_entry.id   AF-A0A932R2P3-F1
#
_cell.length_a   1.000
_cell.length_b   1.000
_cell.length_c   1.000
_cell.angle_alpha   90.00
_cell.angle_beta   90.00
_cell.angle_gamma   90.00
#
_symmetry.space_group_name_H-M   'P 1'
#
loop_
_entity.id
_entity.type
_entity.pdbx_description
1 polymer ?
#
loop_
_entity_poly.entity_id
_entity_poly.type
_entity_poly.pdbx_seq_one_letter_code
_entity_poly.pdbx_strand_id
1 'polypeptide(L)'
;MKHKSRLGLLGGLFVVFLMGWAGLSLEGQSPAQQQKNELIQTAQSAVGQISQALTSILFAWSKIQVGDMESAKTHAHQALNIIEGKDGLEYEPSYTKPEDGFTDSTGALPYTLQLLDKIKGATQNSAGSDYIVAAENSVVFLQATLPHILKALDLMASAGTRVDDIMVEFRQSQGLLMAARASQEEKDRPTEGGVRSILAWLNEGGATSTIFEYQR
;
A
#
# COMPACT_ATOMS: atom_id res chain seq x y z
N MET A 1 4.86 51.23 -35.68
CA MET A 1 3.69 50.82 -34.88
C MET A 1 4.08 49.56 -34.11
N LYS A 2 4.01 49.59 -32.77
CA LYS A 2 4.39 48.49 -31.87
C LYS A 2 3.16 47.60 -31.61
N HIS A 3 3.28 46.28 -31.74
CA HIS A 3 2.31 45.34 -31.15
C HIS A 3 3.00 44.47 -30.10
N LYS A 4 2.51 44.59 -28.87
CA LYS A 4 2.98 43.92 -27.65
C LYS A 4 2.39 42.51 -27.52
N SER A 5 3.18 41.66 -26.86
CA SER A 5 2.89 40.32 -26.32
C SER A 5 1.51 40.15 -25.68
N ARG A 6 0.89 38.98 -25.92
CA ARG A 6 -0.12 38.36 -25.05
C ARG A 6 0.16 36.86 -24.91
N LEU A 7 1.31 36.56 -24.31
CA LEU A 7 1.51 35.34 -23.55
C LEU A 7 0.89 35.57 -22.15
N GLY A 8 -0.05 34.73 -21.74
CA GLY A 8 -0.60 34.76 -20.38
C GLY A 8 -2.10 35.05 -20.32
N LEU A 9 -2.93 34.04 -20.59
CA LEU A 9 -4.33 33.99 -20.11
C LEU A 9 -5.02 32.62 -20.28
N LEU A 10 -4.28 31.54 -20.60
CA LEU A 10 -4.86 30.19 -20.72
C LEU A 10 -4.44 29.22 -19.59
N GLY A 11 -3.56 29.64 -18.68
CA GLY A 11 -3.07 28.80 -17.56
C GLY A 11 -3.87 28.90 -16.27
N GLY A 12 -4.85 29.82 -16.16
CA GLY A 12 -5.52 30.13 -14.89
C GLY A 12 -6.89 29.47 -14.67
N LEU A 13 -7.53 28.95 -15.71
CA LEU A 13 -8.90 28.42 -15.61
C LEU A 13 -9.00 26.90 -15.44
N PHE A 14 -7.89 26.17 -15.58
CA PHE A 14 -7.92 24.70 -15.51
C PHE A 14 -7.60 24.14 -14.10
N VAL A 15 -7.02 24.94 -13.21
CA VAL A 15 -6.62 24.49 -11.86
C VAL A 15 -7.73 24.67 -10.83
N VAL A 16 -8.67 25.61 -11.05
CA VAL A 16 -9.80 25.83 -10.13
C VAL A 16 -10.89 24.77 -10.31
N PHE A 17 -10.97 24.12 -11.48
CA PHE A 17 -12.03 23.14 -11.75
C PHE A 17 -11.79 21.76 -11.12
N LEU A 18 -10.56 21.42 -10.73
CA LEU A 18 -10.24 20.14 -10.07
C LEU A 18 -10.30 20.22 -8.54
N MET A 19 -10.04 21.39 -7.94
CA MET A 19 -10.18 21.57 -6.48
C MET A 19 -11.62 21.90 -6.06
N GLY A 20 -12.46 22.41 -6.96
CA GLY A 20 -13.87 22.70 -6.69
C GLY A 20 -14.79 21.47 -6.57
N TRP A 21 -14.34 20.28 -7.01
CA TRP A 21 -15.17 19.07 -6.98
C TRP A 21 -14.87 18.11 -5.81
N ALA A 22 -13.73 18.27 -5.15
CA ALA A 22 -13.43 17.52 -3.92
C ALA A 22 -14.11 18.12 -2.67
N GLY A 23 -14.61 19.37 -2.75
CA GLY A 23 -15.19 20.10 -1.62
C GLY A 23 -16.73 20.11 -1.55
N LEU A 24 -17.44 19.40 -2.44
CA LEU A 24 -18.90 19.51 -2.61
C LEU A 24 -19.60 18.15 -2.58
N SER A 25 -19.39 17.31 -1.57
CA SER A 25 -20.26 16.10 -1.38
C SER A 25 -20.32 15.50 0.03
N LEU A 26 -19.86 16.16 1.10
CA LEU A 26 -19.90 15.58 2.45
C LEU A 26 -21.06 16.09 3.32
N GLU A 27 -21.68 17.22 2.99
CA GLU A 27 -22.89 17.70 3.66
C GLU A 27 -24.11 16.93 3.13
N GLY A 28 -24.43 15.78 3.75
CA GLY A 28 -25.66 15.02 3.48
C GLY A 28 -25.50 13.51 3.34
N GLN A 29 -24.30 12.95 3.51
CA GLN A 29 -24.10 11.50 3.51
C GLN A 29 -24.58 10.88 4.83
N SER A 30 -25.19 9.70 4.78
CA SER A 30 -25.51 8.95 6.01
C SER A 30 -24.22 8.48 6.71
N PRO A 31 -24.21 8.30 8.04
CA PRO A 31 -23.04 7.81 8.77
C PRO A 31 -22.47 6.49 8.20
N ALA A 32 -23.34 5.59 7.72
CA ALA A 32 -22.95 4.34 7.09
C ALA A 32 -22.20 4.55 5.75
N GLN A 33 -22.61 5.55 4.96
CA GLN A 33 -21.93 5.87 3.71
C GLN A 33 -20.55 6.49 3.96
N GLN A 34 -20.43 7.34 4.99
CA GLN A 34 -19.15 7.91 5.39
C GLN A 34 -18.16 6.82 5.84
N GLN A 35 -18.60 5.91 6.73
CA GLN A 35 -17.77 4.80 7.19
C GLN A 35 -17.34 3.86 6.05
N LYS A 36 -18.24 3.58 5.10
CA LYS A 36 -17.89 2.83 3.88
C LYS A 36 -16.82 3.52 3.06
N ASN A 37 -16.94 4.83 2.84
CA ASN A 37 -15.94 5.60 2.09
C ASN A 37 -14.58 5.58 2.79
N GLU A 38 -14.56 5.69 4.11
CA GLU A 38 -13.32 5.58 4.90
C GLU A 38 -12.68 4.19 4.75
N LEU A 39 -13.46 3.10 4.81
CA LEU A 39 -12.97 1.74 4.59
C LEU A 39 -12.36 1.59 3.18
N ILE A 40 -13.03 2.10 2.15
CA ILE A 40 -12.55 2.06 0.77
C ILE A 40 -11.23 2.82 0.65
N GLN A 41 -11.13 4.01 1.23
CA GLN A 41 -9.90 4.82 1.20
C GLN A 41 -8.76 4.09 1.92
N THR A 42 -8.99 3.53 3.11
CA THR A 42 -7.96 2.77 3.84
C THR A 42 -7.49 1.56 3.05
N ALA A 43 -8.40 0.79 2.44
CA ALA A 43 -8.05 -0.36 1.60
C ALA A 43 -7.28 0.04 0.33
N GLN A 44 -7.68 1.13 -0.33
CA GLN A 44 -6.95 1.68 -1.48
C GLN A 44 -5.52 2.08 -1.12
N SER A 45 -5.35 2.76 0.02
CA SER A 45 -4.02 3.13 0.51
C SER A 45 -3.15 1.91 0.78
N ALA A 46 -3.65 0.89 1.48
CA ALA A 46 -2.92 -0.36 1.70
C ALA A 46 -2.50 -1.01 0.36
N VAL A 47 -3.41 -1.16 -0.61
CA VAL A 47 -3.08 -1.73 -1.94
C VAL A 47 -2.03 -0.90 -2.67
N GLY A 48 -2.12 0.44 -2.59
CA GLY A 48 -1.16 1.36 -3.17
C GLY A 48 0.24 1.14 -2.61
N GLN A 49 0.37 1.15 -1.28
CA GLN A 49 1.66 0.97 -0.60
C GLN A 49 2.25 -0.43 -0.85
N ILE A 50 1.46 -1.50 -0.80
CA ILE A 50 1.93 -2.87 -1.14
C ILE A 50 2.45 -2.91 -2.58
N SER A 51 1.77 -2.24 -3.52
CA SER A 51 2.18 -2.21 -4.93
C SER A 51 3.49 -1.43 -5.12
N GLN A 52 3.69 -0.35 -4.37
CA GLN A 52 4.94 0.42 -4.39
C GLN A 52 6.10 -0.39 -3.80
N ALA A 53 5.90 -1.02 -2.63
CA ALA A 53 6.92 -1.90 -2.02
C ALA A 53 7.33 -3.04 -2.95
N LEU A 54 6.35 -3.71 -3.58
CA LEU A 54 6.60 -4.76 -4.56
C LEU A 54 7.44 -4.25 -5.74
N THR A 55 7.13 -3.05 -6.24
CA THR A 55 7.88 -2.42 -7.34
C THR A 55 9.34 -2.16 -6.93
N SER A 56 9.57 -1.65 -5.72
CA SER A 56 10.92 -1.46 -5.19
C SER A 56 11.68 -2.78 -5.03
N ILE A 57 11.04 -3.86 -4.58
CA ILE A 57 11.68 -5.19 -4.51
C ILE A 57 12.07 -5.71 -5.91
N LEU A 58 11.22 -5.52 -6.91
CA LEU A 58 11.52 -5.89 -8.29
C LEU A 58 12.69 -5.07 -8.87
N PHE A 59 12.78 -3.78 -8.54
CA PHE A 59 13.95 -2.99 -8.92
C PHE A 59 15.22 -3.45 -8.20
N ALA A 60 15.16 -3.74 -6.90
CA ALA A 60 16.30 -4.28 -6.17
C ALA A 60 16.82 -5.58 -6.83
N TRP A 61 15.91 -6.49 -7.17
CA TRP A 61 16.21 -7.70 -7.91
C TRP A 61 16.92 -7.42 -9.25
N SER A 62 16.36 -6.53 -10.07
CA SER A 62 16.94 -6.19 -11.37
C SER A 62 18.34 -5.60 -11.26
N LYS A 63 18.59 -4.79 -10.23
CA LYS A 63 19.90 -4.17 -9.98
C LYS A 63 20.98 -5.19 -9.60
N ILE A 64 20.60 -6.21 -8.82
CA ILE A 64 21.49 -7.32 -8.48
C ILE A 64 21.96 -8.06 -9.74
N GLN A 65 21.05 -8.32 -10.69
CA GLN A 65 21.36 -9.04 -11.92
C GLN A 65 22.38 -8.34 -12.81
N VAL A 66 22.50 -7.02 -12.71
CA VAL A 66 23.46 -6.21 -13.47
C VAL A 66 24.70 -5.82 -12.63
N GLY A 67 24.83 -6.35 -11.42
CA GLY A 67 25.98 -6.09 -10.53
C GLY A 67 25.94 -4.74 -9.79
N ASP A 68 24.82 -4.01 -9.84
CA ASP A 68 24.63 -2.70 -9.21
C ASP A 68 24.09 -2.86 -7.77
N MET A 69 24.96 -3.25 -6.84
CA MET A 69 24.57 -3.57 -5.46
C MET A 69 24.13 -2.34 -4.65
N GLU A 70 24.69 -1.16 -4.95
CA GLU A 70 24.33 0.07 -4.25
C GLU A 70 22.88 0.50 -4.55
N SER A 71 22.49 0.46 -5.83
CA SER A 71 21.10 0.72 -6.21
C SER A 71 20.16 -0.36 -5.69
N ALA A 72 20.60 -1.63 -5.67
CA ALA A 72 19.80 -2.72 -5.11
C ALA A 72 19.49 -2.50 -3.63
N LYS A 73 20.51 -2.12 -2.85
CA LYS A 73 20.38 -1.78 -1.43
C LYS A 73 19.40 -0.62 -1.23
N THR A 74 19.51 0.43 -2.04
CA THR A 74 18.63 1.60 -1.99
C THR A 74 17.16 1.21 -2.18
N HIS A 75 16.85 0.40 -3.20
CA HIS A 75 15.49 -0.05 -3.45
C HIS A 75 14.96 -1.00 -2.37
N ALA A 76 15.82 -1.86 -1.80
CA ALA A 76 15.44 -2.73 -0.69
C ALA A 76 15.06 -1.94 0.57
N HIS A 77 15.82 -0.88 0.90
CA HIS A 77 15.46 0.03 1.99
C HIS A 77 14.15 0.79 1.70
N GLN A 78 13.94 1.25 0.47
CA GLN A 78 12.69 1.91 0.09
C GLN A 78 11.49 0.99 0.32
N ALA A 79 11.59 -0.29 -0.07
CA ALA A 79 10.53 -1.27 0.16
C ALA A 79 10.24 -1.46 1.67
N LEU A 80 11.28 -1.55 2.50
CA LEU A 80 11.14 -1.65 3.95
C LEU A 80 10.35 -0.47 4.53
N ASN A 81 10.73 0.75 4.14
CA ASN A 81 10.09 1.99 4.62
C ASN A 81 8.61 2.04 4.21
N ILE A 82 8.29 1.67 2.97
CA ILE A 82 6.91 1.63 2.47
C ILE A 82 6.06 0.61 3.24
N ILE A 83 6.63 -0.55 3.62
CA ILE A 83 5.89 -1.58 4.36
C ILE A 83 5.63 -1.13 5.80
N GLU A 84 6.65 -0.66 6.51
CA GLU A 84 6.55 -0.33 7.93
C GLU A 84 5.89 1.03 8.20
N GLY A 85 5.99 1.99 7.27
CA GLY A 85 5.45 3.34 7.44
C GLY A 85 6.17 4.15 8.53
N LYS A 86 7.47 3.91 8.71
CA LYS A 86 8.30 4.58 9.72
C LYS A 86 9.09 5.71 9.11
N ASP A 87 9.11 6.82 9.84
CA ASP A 87 10.19 7.82 9.84
C ASP A 87 10.51 8.15 11.30
N GLY A 88 11.76 8.46 11.62
CA GLY A 88 12.15 8.84 12.97
C GLY A 88 13.55 9.41 13.01
N LEU A 89 13.76 10.44 13.85
CA LEU A 89 15.05 11.12 14.05
C LEU A 89 16.22 10.21 14.50
N GLU A 90 15.97 8.91 14.69
CA GLU A 90 16.97 7.87 14.98
C GLU A 90 17.02 6.76 13.90
N TYR A 91 16.39 6.96 12.74
CA TYR A 91 16.45 6.05 11.59
C TYR A 91 17.00 6.78 10.36
N GLU A 92 18.26 6.50 9.98
CA GLU A 92 18.89 7.03 8.77
C GLU A 92 18.89 5.99 7.63
N PRO A 93 18.01 6.11 6.62
CA PRO A 93 18.29 5.63 5.28
C PRO A 93 18.65 6.83 4.38
N SER A 94 19.94 7.03 4.11
CA SER A 94 20.45 7.98 3.10
C SER A 94 21.68 7.32 2.46
N TYR A 95 22.14 7.61 1.23
CA TYR A 95 22.63 8.92 0.81
C TYR A 95 22.58 9.03 -0.72
N THR A 96 21.55 9.59 -1.33
CA THR A 96 21.69 11.04 -1.56
C THR A 96 20.39 11.75 -1.95
N LYS A 97 19.24 11.06 -2.02
CA LYS A 97 17.88 11.65 -1.89
C LYS A 97 16.74 10.61 -1.88
N PRO A 98 16.45 10.01 -0.71
CA PRO A 98 15.31 9.12 -0.44
C PRO A 98 14.11 9.81 0.25
N GLU A 99 13.93 11.12 0.04
CA GLU A 99 13.08 12.02 0.87
C GLU A 99 11.54 11.80 0.81
N ASP A 100 11.03 10.69 0.27
CA ASP A 100 9.58 10.39 0.19
C ASP A 100 9.19 9.10 0.97
N GLY A 101 9.80 8.87 2.14
CA GLY A 101 9.20 8.00 3.15
C GLY A 101 7.94 8.69 3.67
N PHE A 102 6.76 8.25 3.21
CA PHE A 102 5.49 8.90 3.53
C PHE A 102 5.33 9.14 5.04
N THR A 103 5.09 10.40 5.38
CA THR A 103 4.92 10.91 6.74
C THR A 103 3.81 10.16 7.49
N ASP A 104 4.01 10.00 8.80
CA ASP A 104 3.02 9.62 9.82
C ASP A 104 2.14 8.40 9.52
N SER A 105 2.56 7.20 9.93
CA SER A 105 1.65 6.04 10.07
C SER A 105 1.00 5.55 8.75
N THR A 106 1.64 5.79 7.60
CA THR A 106 1.08 5.57 6.25
C THR A 106 1.66 4.36 5.51
N GLY A 107 2.28 3.43 6.22
CA GLY A 107 2.84 2.21 5.62
C GLY A 107 1.78 1.17 5.24
N ALA A 108 2.15 0.21 4.39
CA ALA A 108 1.27 -0.90 4.02
C ALA A 108 0.76 -1.69 5.24
N LEU A 109 1.63 -2.00 6.19
CA LEU A 109 1.27 -2.74 7.41
C LEU A 109 0.33 -1.92 8.32
N PRO A 110 0.63 -0.66 8.68
CA PRO A 110 -0.30 0.21 9.39
C PRO A 110 -1.69 0.33 8.73
N TYR A 111 -1.77 0.56 7.41
CA TYR A 111 -3.06 0.66 6.72
C TYR A 111 -3.83 -0.65 6.75
N THR A 112 -3.15 -1.79 6.63
CA THR A 112 -3.80 -3.10 6.68
C THR A 112 -4.32 -3.41 8.10
N LEU A 113 -3.58 -3.02 9.14
CA LEU A 113 -4.03 -3.13 10.54
C LEU A 113 -5.24 -2.22 10.84
N GLN A 114 -5.22 -0.98 10.35
CA GLN A 114 -6.37 -0.08 10.47
C GLN A 114 -7.60 -0.63 9.73
N LEU A 115 -7.40 -1.19 8.54
CA LEU A 115 -8.47 -1.83 7.78
C LEU A 115 -9.07 -3.01 8.56
N LEU A 116 -8.23 -3.88 9.14
CA LEU A 116 -8.65 -5.01 9.96
C LEU A 116 -9.51 -4.55 11.15
N ASP A 117 -9.04 -3.55 11.90
CA ASP A 117 -9.78 -3.01 13.06
C ASP A 117 -11.13 -2.43 12.66
N LYS A 118 -11.17 -1.62 11.59
CA LYS A 118 -12.42 -1.04 11.06
C LYS A 118 -13.40 -2.11 10.59
N ILE A 119 -12.94 -3.20 9.96
CA ILE A 119 -13.80 -4.32 9.54
C ILE A 119 -14.32 -5.10 10.76
N LYS A 120 -13.47 -5.34 11.77
CA LYS A 120 -13.88 -5.99 13.03
C LYS A 120 -14.96 -5.18 13.75
N GLY A 121 -14.81 -3.85 13.81
CA GLY A 121 -15.80 -2.96 14.43
C GLY A 121 -17.12 -2.85 13.63
N ALA A 122 -17.09 -3.17 12.34
CA ALA A 122 -18.24 -3.03 11.46
C ALA A 122 -19.07 -4.33 11.33
N THR A 123 -18.47 -5.51 11.45
CA THR A 123 -19.11 -6.79 11.06
C THR A 123 -19.62 -7.61 12.26
N GLN A 124 -20.80 -8.23 12.13
CA GLN A 124 -21.38 -9.16 13.12
C GLN A 124 -21.86 -10.51 12.52
N ASN A 125 -21.53 -10.82 11.25
CA ASN A 125 -21.99 -12.02 10.55
C ASN A 125 -20.87 -12.82 9.85
N SER A 126 -21.20 -14.03 9.38
CA SER A 126 -20.25 -14.99 8.80
C SER A 126 -19.53 -14.50 7.55
N ALA A 127 -20.17 -13.72 6.69
CA ALA A 127 -19.54 -13.14 5.49
C ALA A 127 -18.46 -12.10 5.85
N GLY A 128 -18.61 -11.38 6.96
CA GLY A 128 -17.57 -10.49 7.50
C GLY A 128 -16.34 -11.25 8.01
N SER A 129 -16.52 -12.48 8.49
CA SER A 129 -15.44 -13.34 9.01
C SER A 129 -14.39 -13.65 7.93
N ASP A 130 -14.82 -13.90 6.70
CA ASP A 130 -13.91 -14.22 5.59
C ASP A 130 -12.98 -13.04 5.26
N TYR A 131 -13.49 -11.82 5.29
CA TYR A 131 -12.69 -10.61 5.02
C TYR A 131 -11.81 -10.19 6.20
N ILE A 132 -12.20 -10.54 7.43
CA ILE A 132 -11.31 -10.45 8.60
C ILE A 132 -10.12 -11.38 8.41
N VAL A 133 -10.36 -12.64 8.06
CA VAL A 133 -9.29 -13.62 7.78
C VAL A 133 -8.41 -13.14 6.63
N ALA A 134 -8.98 -12.58 5.57
CA ALA A 134 -8.20 -12.01 4.46
C ALA A 134 -7.26 -10.89 4.94
N ALA A 135 -7.76 -9.96 5.76
CA ALA A 135 -6.95 -8.87 6.32
C ALA A 135 -5.86 -9.39 7.28
N GLU A 136 -6.17 -10.38 8.13
CA GLU A 136 -5.20 -11.03 9.03
C GLU A 136 -4.09 -11.72 8.24
N ASN A 137 -4.43 -12.43 7.16
CA ASN A 137 -3.45 -13.04 6.27
C ASN A 137 -2.56 -11.98 5.60
N SER A 138 -3.13 -10.87 5.12
CA SER A 138 -2.33 -9.76 4.58
C SER A 138 -1.33 -9.22 5.60
N VAL A 139 -1.73 -9.07 6.87
CA VAL A 139 -0.84 -8.66 7.96
C VAL A 139 0.31 -9.67 8.15
N VAL A 140 -0.02 -10.97 8.22
CA VAL A 140 0.99 -12.03 8.37
C VAL A 140 1.99 -12.01 7.22
N PHE A 141 1.54 -11.88 5.97
CA PHE A 141 2.44 -11.82 4.82
C PHE A 141 3.33 -10.57 4.82
N LEU A 142 2.79 -9.40 5.19
CA LEU A 142 3.59 -8.19 5.31
C LEU A 142 4.65 -8.32 6.41
N GLN A 143 4.28 -8.87 7.57
CA GLN A 143 5.23 -9.12 8.65
C GLN A 143 6.29 -10.16 8.27
N ALA A 144 5.90 -11.23 7.58
CA ALA A 144 6.83 -12.25 7.09
C ALA A 144 7.78 -11.72 6.00
N THR A 145 7.40 -10.65 5.29
CA THR A 145 8.26 -10.02 4.27
C THR A 145 9.49 -9.33 4.90
N LEU A 146 9.32 -8.69 6.06
CA LEU A 146 10.36 -7.83 6.66
C LEU A 146 11.68 -8.57 6.94
N PRO A 147 11.70 -9.77 7.56
CA PRO A 147 12.94 -10.50 7.82
C PRO A 147 13.72 -10.85 6.56
N HIS A 148 13.04 -11.13 5.44
CA HIS A 148 13.70 -11.44 4.17
C HIS A 148 14.38 -10.22 3.57
N ILE A 149 13.72 -9.06 3.59
CA ILE A 149 14.33 -7.79 3.13
C ILE A 149 15.56 -7.46 3.99
N LEU A 150 15.42 -7.53 5.32
CA LEU A 150 16.52 -7.25 6.26
C LEU A 150 17.70 -8.20 6.06
N LYS A 151 17.43 -9.50 5.87
CA LYS A 151 18.48 -10.49 5.62
C LYS A 151 19.16 -10.27 4.27
N ALA A 152 18.43 -9.90 3.22
CA ALA A 152 19.02 -9.55 1.94
C ALA A 152 19.99 -8.34 2.07
N LEU A 153 19.61 -7.33 2.86
CA LEU A 153 20.44 -6.16 3.14
C LEU A 153 21.72 -6.52 3.92
N ASP A 154 21.62 -7.40 4.91
CA ASP A 154 22.77 -7.90 5.68
C ASP A 154 23.75 -8.71 4.79
N LEU A 155 23.20 -9.56 3.93
CA LEU A 155 23.94 -10.33 2.94
C LEU A 155 24.68 -9.44 1.93
N MET A 156 24.08 -8.33 1.50
CA MET A 156 24.72 -7.33 0.64
C MET A 156 25.87 -6.58 1.34
N ALA A 157 25.78 -6.38 2.65
CA ALA A 157 26.81 -5.69 3.43
C ALA A 157 28.01 -6.62 3.75
N SER A 158 27.81 -7.93 3.68
CA SER A 158 28.80 -8.93 4.03
C SER A 158 29.78 -9.21 2.87
N ALA A 159 31.08 -9.17 3.16
CA ALA A 159 32.11 -9.50 2.18
C ALA A 159 32.08 -11.00 1.81
N GLY A 160 32.11 -11.31 0.52
CA GLY A 160 32.21 -12.69 0.03
C GLY A 160 30.88 -13.44 -0.11
N THR A 161 29.74 -12.78 0.09
CA THR A 161 28.41 -13.36 -0.09
C THR A 161 28.14 -13.72 -1.55
N ARG A 162 27.45 -14.84 -1.79
CA ARG A 162 26.98 -15.22 -3.13
C ARG A 162 25.74 -14.43 -3.51
N VAL A 163 25.73 -13.92 -4.73
CA VAL A 163 24.58 -13.20 -5.31
C VAL A 163 23.29 -14.02 -5.25
N ASP A 164 23.39 -15.34 -5.46
CA ASP A 164 22.26 -16.26 -5.38
C ASP A 164 21.53 -16.20 -4.03
N ASP A 165 22.27 -16.07 -2.93
CA ASP A 165 21.71 -16.07 -1.58
C ASP A 165 20.89 -14.79 -1.33
N ILE A 166 21.38 -13.65 -1.82
CA ILE A 166 20.65 -12.37 -1.79
C ILE A 166 19.37 -12.47 -2.63
N MET A 167 19.47 -13.07 -3.82
CA MET A 167 18.32 -13.24 -4.71
C MET A 167 17.25 -14.16 -4.11
N VAL A 168 17.62 -15.21 -3.37
CA VAL A 168 16.62 -16.06 -2.69
C VAL A 168 15.74 -15.23 -1.75
N GLU A 169 16.34 -14.35 -0.96
CA GLU A 169 15.60 -13.53 0.02
C GLU A 169 14.65 -12.52 -0.66
N PHE A 170 15.04 -11.89 -1.77
CA PHE A 170 14.12 -11.04 -2.53
C PHE A 170 12.98 -11.83 -3.18
N ARG A 171 13.19 -13.11 -3.50
CA ARG A 171 12.15 -13.94 -4.13
C ARG A 171 11.06 -14.24 -3.13
N GLN A 172 11.46 -14.55 -1.89
CA GLN A 172 10.53 -14.73 -0.77
C GLN A 172 9.76 -13.44 -0.51
N SER A 173 10.46 -12.31 -0.44
CA SER A 173 9.84 -10.99 -0.26
C SER A 173 8.80 -10.68 -1.34
N GLN A 174 9.15 -10.92 -2.60
CA GLN A 174 8.24 -10.75 -3.73
C GLN A 174 6.98 -11.63 -3.60
N GLY A 175 7.16 -12.93 -3.30
CA GLY A 175 6.05 -13.87 -3.16
C GLY A 175 5.08 -13.47 -2.05
N LEU A 176 5.60 -13.05 -0.91
CA LEU A 176 4.80 -12.60 0.24
C LEU A 176 4.06 -11.29 -0.04
N LEU A 177 4.71 -10.31 -0.70
CA LEU A 177 4.04 -9.08 -1.13
C LEU A 177 2.95 -9.33 -2.17
N MET A 178 3.16 -10.29 -3.08
CA MET A 178 2.13 -10.71 -4.03
C MET A 178 0.95 -11.38 -3.31
N ALA A 179 1.22 -12.23 -2.32
CA ALA A 179 0.21 -12.88 -1.51
C ALA A 179 -0.62 -11.87 -0.69
N ALA A 180 0.03 -10.92 -0.02
CA ALA A 180 -0.64 -9.82 0.70
C ALA A 180 -1.53 -8.95 -0.20
N ARG A 181 -1.20 -8.89 -1.50
CA ARG A 181 -1.90 -8.08 -2.50
C ARG A 181 -3.08 -8.81 -3.15
N ALA A 182 -3.17 -10.14 -3.08
CA ALA A 182 -3.91 -11.04 -3.98
C ALA A 182 -5.40 -10.70 -4.29
N SER A 183 -5.96 -11.39 -5.29
CA SER A 183 -6.69 -10.92 -6.51
C SER A 183 -8.01 -10.11 -6.42
N GLN A 184 -8.35 -9.51 -7.58
CA GLN A 184 -9.58 -8.79 -7.97
C GLN A 184 -10.64 -9.66 -8.71
N GLU A 185 -10.37 -10.92 -9.07
CA GLU A 185 -11.30 -11.77 -9.82
C GLU A 185 -11.56 -13.14 -9.14
N GLU A 186 -12.86 -13.44 -9.02
CA GLU A 186 -13.61 -14.69 -8.80
C GLU A 186 -13.31 -15.71 -7.66
N LYS A 187 -14.35 -15.85 -6.81
CA LYS A 187 -14.86 -17.00 -6.03
C LYS A 187 -14.12 -17.57 -4.81
N ASP A 188 -12.80 -17.49 -4.67
CA ASP A 188 -12.09 -18.12 -3.53
C ASP A 188 -11.53 -17.10 -2.50
N ARG A 189 -12.41 -16.24 -1.98
CA ARG A 189 -12.09 -14.91 -1.40
C ARG A 189 -11.28 -14.82 -0.06
N PRO A 190 -11.13 -15.81 0.83
CA PRO A 190 -10.37 -15.61 2.09
C PRO A 190 -9.03 -16.37 2.24
N THR A 191 -8.76 -17.39 1.41
CA THR A 191 -7.57 -18.25 1.61
C THR A 191 -6.28 -17.64 1.08
N GLU A 192 -6.36 -16.69 0.16
CA GLU A 192 -5.22 -15.92 -0.34
C GLU A 192 -5.36 -14.47 0.11
N GLY A 193 -4.67 -14.13 1.21
CA GLY A 193 -4.80 -12.89 1.97
C GLY A 193 -4.59 -11.58 1.22
N GLY A 194 -5.56 -11.20 0.39
CA GLY A 194 -5.51 -10.04 -0.48
C GLY A 194 -6.37 -8.86 -0.03
N VAL A 195 -5.73 -7.73 0.26
CA VAL A 195 -6.42 -6.44 0.49
C VAL A 195 -7.30 -6.05 -0.71
N ARG A 196 -6.97 -6.49 -1.93
CA ARG A 196 -7.78 -6.23 -3.12
C ARG A 196 -9.14 -6.93 -3.10
N SER A 197 -9.24 -8.12 -2.53
CA SER A 197 -10.51 -8.84 -2.41
C SER A 197 -11.47 -8.10 -1.47
N ILE A 198 -10.93 -7.55 -0.38
CA ILE A 198 -11.67 -6.67 0.54
C ILE A 198 -12.15 -5.41 -0.20
N LEU A 199 -11.26 -4.74 -0.94
CA LEU A 199 -11.61 -3.54 -1.70
C LEU A 199 -12.69 -3.81 -2.75
N ALA A 200 -12.64 -4.94 -3.45
CA ALA A 200 -13.66 -5.35 -4.42
C ALA A 200 -15.02 -5.50 -3.75
N TRP A 201 -15.09 -6.23 -2.63
CA TRP A 201 -16.31 -6.40 -1.84
C TRP A 201 -16.91 -5.07 -1.35
N LEU A 202 -16.06 -4.14 -0.87
CA LEU A 202 -16.50 -2.81 -0.45
C LEU A 202 -17.14 -2.02 -1.62
N ASN A 203 -16.56 -2.12 -2.82
CA ASN A 203 -17.04 -1.42 -4.02
C ASN A 203 -18.32 -2.06 -4.61
N GLU A 204 -18.47 -3.38 -4.54
CA GLU A 204 -19.68 -4.12 -4.96
C GLU A 204 -20.91 -3.79 -4.09
N GLY A 205 -20.76 -2.99 -3.03
CA GLY A 205 -21.86 -2.60 -2.16
C GLY A 205 -22.13 -3.56 -1.01
N GLY A 206 -21.28 -4.58 -0.82
CA GLY A 206 -21.35 -5.48 0.34
C GLY A 206 -21.33 -4.72 1.67
N ALA A 207 -20.60 -3.61 1.72
CA ALA A 207 -20.57 -2.73 2.88
C ALA A 207 -21.92 -2.12 3.25
N THR A 208 -22.79 -1.83 2.29
CA THR A 208 -24.07 -1.14 2.53
C THR A 208 -25.24 -2.08 2.84
N SER A 209 -25.22 -3.31 2.32
CA SER A 209 -26.28 -4.31 2.54
C SER A 209 -26.00 -5.30 3.65
N THR A 210 -24.73 -5.67 3.93
CA THR A 210 -24.44 -6.76 4.89
C THR A 210 -23.83 -6.33 6.22
N ILE A 211 -23.29 -5.11 6.31
CA ILE A 211 -22.69 -4.57 7.53
C ILE A 211 -23.72 -3.83 8.39
N PHE A 212 -24.69 -3.15 7.76
CA PHE A 212 -25.55 -2.16 8.44
C PHE A 212 -27.06 -2.50 8.45
N GLU A 213 -27.49 -3.63 7.88
CA GLU A 213 -28.91 -4.00 7.83
C GLU A 213 -29.50 -4.51 9.16
N TYR A 214 -28.69 -4.74 10.21
CA TYR A 214 -29.18 -5.26 11.49
C TYR A 214 -29.42 -4.21 12.59
N GLN A 215 -29.32 -2.90 12.28
CA GLN A 215 -29.68 -1.83 13.23
C GLN A 215 -31.08 -1.23 13.01
N ARG A 216 -32.00 -1.96 12.35
CA ARG A 216 -33.42 -1.58 12.28
C ARG A 216 -34.31 -2.57 13.00
#